data_AF-A0A852JP80-F1
#
_entry.id   AF-A0A852JP80-F1
#
_cell.length_a   1.000
_cell.length_b   1.000
_cell.length_c   1.000
_cell.angle_alpha   90.00
_cell.angle_beta   90.00
_cell.angle_gamma   90.00
#
_symmetry.space_group_name_H-M   'P 1'
#
loop_
_entity.id
_entity.type
_entity.pdbx_description
1 polymer ?
#
loop_
_entity_poly.entity_id
_entity_poly.type
_entity_poly.pdbx_seq_one_letter_code
_entity_poly.pdbx_strand_id
1 'polypeptide(L)'
;FKLVGKETFTVGATKTKAAINIDAVSGFAYEYTLEINGKSLKQYIENRLKTTNTWILTLGGTDYRIVLEKDTMDVWCNGQKMETAGEFVLDGTETHFTVADHSCCIKAVSSGKRKEGIIHTLIVDNREIPEAVE
;
A
#
# COMPACT_ATOMS: atom_id res chain seq x y z
N PHE A 1 -9.40 -8.11 -37.44
CA PHE A 1 -8.95 -8.06 -36.03
C PHE A 1 -9.69 -6.93 -35.34
N LYS A 2 -10.27 -7.18 -34.16
CA LYS A 2 -10.96 -6.14 -33.37
C LYS A 2 -10.00 -5.69 -32.28
N LEU A 3 -9.65 -4.40 -32.29
CA LEU A 3 -8.69 -3.81 -31.33
C LEU A 3 -9.37 -3.28 -30.05
N VAL A 4 -10.71 -3.22 -30.03
CA VAL A 4 -11.52 -2.78 -28.88
C VAL A 4 -12.17 -3.98 -28.20
N GLY A 5 -12.20 -3.97 -26.87
CA GLY A 5 -12.71 -5.10 -26.10
C GLY A 5 -12.37 -5.02 -24.62
N LYS A 6 -12.62 -6.13 -23.92
CA LYS A 6 -12.38 -6.28 -22.49
C LYS A 6 -11.65 -7.59 -22.26
N GLU A 7 -10.47 -7.51 -21.66
CA GLU A 7 -9.71 -8.67 -21.22
C GLU A 7 -9.76 -8.77 -19.71
N THR A 8 -10.12 -9.94 -19.20
CA THR A 8 -10.23 -10.19 -17.75
C THR A 8 -9.14 -11.13 -17.28
N PHE A 9 -8.59 -10.86 -16.10
CA PHE A 9 -7.49 -11.62 -15.51
C PHE A 9 -7.56 -11.53 -13.98
N THR A 10 -6.65 -12.23 -13.31
CA THR A 10 -6.52 -12.19 -11.85
C THR A 10 -5.14 -11.73 -11.42
N VAL A 11 -5.06 -11.01 -10.31
CA VAL A 11 -3.81 -10.43 -9.77
C VAL A 11 -3.54 -10.96 -8.37
N GLY A 12 -2.28 -11.36 -8.15
CA GLY A 12 -1.77 -11.76 -6.83
C GLY A 12 -2.30 -13.10 -6.31
N ALA A 13 -1.82 -13.48 -5.12
CA ALA A 13 -2.19 -14.73 -4.47
C ALA A 13 -3.69 -14.81 -4.12
N THR A 14 -4.32 -13.67 -3.84
CA THR A 14 -5.76 -13.56 -3.56
C THR A 14 -6.63 -13.71 -4.81
N LYS A 15 -6.02 -13.85 -6.00
CA LYS A 15 -6.70 -13.94 -7.29
C LYS A 15 -7.72 -12.81 -7.50
N THR A 16 -7.34 -11.59 -7.11
CA THR A 16 -8.19 -10.40 -7.24
C THR A 16 -8.59 -10.20 -8.70
N LYS A 17 -9.88 -10.06 -8.98
CA LYS A 17 -10.37 -9.91 -10.35
C LYS A 17 -9.99 -8.55 -10.91
N ALA A 18 -9.42 -8.54 -12.09
CA ALA A 18 -9.06 -7.33 -12.82
C ALA A 18 -9.52 -7.41 -14.28
N ALA A 19 -9.68 -6.26 -14.91
CA ALA A 19 -9.95 -6.19 -16.33
C ALA A 19 -9.27 -4.99 -16.97
N ILE A 20 -8.76 -5.16 -18.19
CA ILE A 20 -8.34 -4.06 -19.06
C ILE A 20 -9.44 -3.88 -20.10
N ASN A 21 -10.04 -2.69 -20.13
CA ASN A 21 -10.94 -2.27 -21.21
C ASN A 21 -10.13 -1.44 -22.22
N ILE A 22 -10.38 -1.68 -23.50
CA ILE A 22 -9.76 -0.96 -24.62
C ILE A 22 -10.88 -0.31 -25.43
N ASP A 23 -10.96 1.00 -25.35
CA ASP A 23 -12.00 1.81 -25.99
C ASP A 23 -11.39 2.67 -27.11
N ALA A 24 -12.10 2.80 -28.23
CA ALA A 24 -11.67 3.71 -29.30
C ALA A 24 -12.06 5.14 -28.93
N VAL A 25 -11.11 6.07 -29.07
CA VAL A 25 -11.33 7.50 -28.86
C VAL A 25 -11.09 8.27 -30.17
N SER A 26 -11.31 9.59 -30.16
CA SER A 26 -11.15 10.42 -31.35
C SER A 26 -9.71 10.39 -31.89
N GLY A 27 -9.55 10.62 -33.19
CA GLY A 27 -8.22 10.74 -33.81
C GLY A 27 -7.48 9.43 -34.03
N PHE A 28 -8.18 8.30 -34.20
CA PHE A 28 -7.57 6.96 -34.35
C PHE A 28 -6.71 6.52 -33.15
N ALA A 29 -7.07 6.98 -31.95
CA ALA A 29 -6.41 6.60 -30.71
C ALA A 29 -7.27 5.64 -29.88
N TYR A 30 -6.64 5.02 -28.87
CA TYR A 30 -7.26 4.08 -27.96
C TYR A 30 -6.99 4.49 -26.51
N GLU A 31 -8.01 4.35 -25.66
CA GLU A 31 -7.89 4.52 -24.22
C GLU A 31 -7.88 3.14 -23.55
N TYR A 32 -7.04 3.01 -22.53
CA TYR A 32 -6.91 1.78 -21.75
C TYR A 32 -7.32 2.06 -20.31
N THR A 33 -8.36 1.37 -19.84
CA THR A 33 -8.83 1.50 -18.46
C THR A 33 -8.61 0.20 -17.71
N LEU A 34 -7.89 0.26 -16.60
CA LEU A 34 -7.77 -0.83 -15.64
C LEU A 34 -8.89 -0.75 -14.60
N GLU A 35 -9.65 -1.84 -14.49
CA GLU A 35 -10.61 -2.09 -13.42
C GLU A 35 -10.06 -3.16 -12.46
N ILE A 36 -10.18 -2.92 -11.16
CA ILE A 36 -9.87 -3.88 -10.10
C ILE A 36 -11.14 -4.06 -9.25
N ASN A 37 -11.66 -5.28 -9.16
CA ASN A 37 -12.95 -5.58 -8.50
C ASN A 37 -14.10 -4.66 -8.97
N GLY A 38 -14.12 -4.32 -10.26
CA GLY A 38 -15.15 -3.44 -10.85
C GLY A 38 -15.04 -1.96 -10.47
N LYS A 39 -13.96 -1.56 -9.77
CA LYS A 39 -13.63 -0.16 -9.50
C LYS A 39 -12.52 0.31 -10.44
N SER A 40 -12.54 1.58 -10.84
CA SER A 40 -11.45 2.13 -11.65
C SER A 40 -10.15 2.22 -10.86
N LEU A 41 -9.01 2.22 -11.56
CA LEU A 41 -7.70 2.43 -10.95
C LEU A 41 -7.66 3.69 -10.07
N LYS A 42 -8.28 4.79 -10.50
CA LYS A 42 -8.37 6.03 -9.72
C LYS A 42 -9.07 5.81 -8.38
N GLN A 43 -10.24 5.18 -8.38
CA GLN A 43 -10.98 4.87 -7.15
C GLN A 43 -10.20 3.93 -6.24
N TYR A 44 -9.45 2.98 -6.83
CA TYR A 44 -8.59 2.07 -6.08
C TYR A 44 -7.46 2.83 -5.36
N ILE A 45 -6.76 3.72 -6.05
CA ILE A 45 -5.70 4.56 -5.49
C ILE A 45 -6.25 5.46 -4.36
N GLU A 46 -7.35 6.17 -4.61
CA GLU A 46 -7.97 7.05 -3.62
C GLU A 46 -8.42 6.30 -2.35
N ASN A 47 -8.91 5.07 -2.51
CA ASN A 47 -9.27 4.23 -1.38
C ASN A 47 -8.03 3.77 -0.61
N ARG A 48 -6.98 3.35 -1.33
CA ARG A 48 -5.74 2.85 -0.73
C ARG A 48 -5.04 3.92 0.10
N LEU A 49 -5.00 5.18 -0.36
CA LEU A 49 -4.45 6.31 0.40
C LEU A 49 -5.18 6.53 1.74
N LYS A 50 -6.47 6.21 1.82
CA LYS A 50 -7.26 6.34 3.05
C LYS A 50 -7.03 5.18 4.00
N THR A 51 -6.95 3.95 3.48
CA THR A 51 -6.92 2.73 4.30
C THR A 51 -5.53 2.23 4.63
N THR A 52 -4.49 2.73 3.95
CA THR A 52 -3.10 2.28 4.17
C THR A 52 -2.15 3.44 4.39
N ASN A 53 -1.02 3.16 5.05
CA ASN A 53 0.22 3.95 4.92
C ASN A 53 1.24 3.11 4.15
N THR A 54 2.02 3.72 3.26
CA THR A 54 3.00 3.00 2.42
C THR A 54 4.37 3.65 2.50
N TRP A 55 5.41 2.84 2.67
CA TRP A 55 6.81 3.27 2.64
C TRP A 55 7.57 2.50 1.58
N ILE A 56 8.44 3.20 0.86
CA ILE A 56 9.36 2.61 -0.12
C ILE A 56 10.77 2.97 0.33
N LEU A 57 11.61 1.95 0.49
CA LEU A 57 12.96 2.08 1.00
C LEU A 57 13.88 1.03 0.37
N THR A 58 15.17 1.33 0.33
CA THR A 58 16.20 0.41 -0.16
C THR A 58 17.06 -0.04 1.03
N LEU A 59 17.13 -1.35 1.27
CA LEU A 59 17.95 -1.98 2.30
C LEU A 59 18.92 -2.94 1.63
N GLY A 60 20.23 -2.78 1.87
CA GLY A 60 21.26 -3.63 1.26
C GLY A 60 21.25 -3.65 -0.28
N GLY A 61 20.78 -2.57 -0.92
CA GLY A 61 20.64 -2.49 -2.39
C GLY A 61 19.38 -3.18 -2.96
N THR A 62 18.50 -3.70 -2.10
CA THR A 62 17.20 -4.27 -2.50
C THR A 62 16.08 -3.32 -2.12
N ASP A 63 15.13 -3.13 -3.04
CA ASP A 63 13.96 -2.29 -2.80
C ASP A 63 12.86 -3.05 -2.07
N TYR A 64 12.28 -2.38 -1.07
CA TYR A 64 11.19 -2.89 -0.25
C TYR A 64 10.03 -1.90 -0.27
N ARG A 65 8.82 -2.46 -0.35
CA ARG A 65 7.57 -1.75 -0.11
C ARG A 65 6.93 -2.29 1.16
N ILE A 66 6.88 -1.45 2.19
CA ILE A 66 6.19 -1.73 3.44
C ILE A 66 4.82 -1.05 3.41
N VAL A 67 3.77 -1.77 3.78
CA VAL A 67 2.40 -1.26 3.82
C VAL A 67 1.77 -1.59 5.17
N LEU A 68 1.22 -0.59 5.84
CA LEU A 68 0.36 -0.77 7.01
C LEU A 68 -1.10 -0.66 6.56
N GLU A 69 -1.91 -1.69 6.82
CA GLU A 69 -3.37 -1.60 6.71
C GLU A 69 -3.93 -1.01 8.02
N LYS A 70 -4.48 0.21 7.97
CA LYS A 70 -4.85 0.99 9.17
C LYS A 70 -5.99 0.38 9.99
N ASP A 71 -6.84 -0.44 9.35
CA ASP A 71 -8.00 -1.06 10.01
C ASP A 71 -7.61 -2.33 10.76
N THR A 72 -6.88 -3.23 10.08
CA THR A 72 -6.46 -4.50 10.67
C THR A 72 -5.14 -4.40 11.44
N MET A 73 -4.41 -3.30 11.27
CA MET A 73 -3.04 -3.09 11.75
C MET A 73 -2.04 -4.13 11.20
N ASP A 74 -2.39 -4.79 10.09
CA ASP A 74 -1.50 -5.74 9.43
C ASP A 74 -0.37 -5.01 8.71
N VAL A 75 0.86 -5.51 8.89
CA VAL A 75 2.04 -5.04 8.17
C VAL A 75 2.34 -6.00 7.03
N TRP A 76 2.58 -5.45 5.85
CA TRP A 76 2.94 -6.18 4.64
C TRP A 76 4.29 -5.70 4.12
N CYS A 77 5.13 -6.63 3.68
CA CYS A 77 6.37 -6.34 2.96
C CYS A 77 6.32 -7.03 1.59
N ASN A 78 6.46 -6.27 0.50
CA ASN A 78 6.45 -6.81 -0.88
C ASN A 78 5.26 -7.74 -1.18
N GLY A 79 4.10 -7.45 -0.60
CA GLY A 79 2.86 -8.24 -0.77
C GLY A 79 2.75 -9.48 0.11
N GLN A 80 3.69 -9.70 1.03
CA GLN A 80 3.63 -10.76 2.03
C GLN A 80 3.31 -10.18 3.41
N LYS A 81 2.38 -10.81 4.13
CA LYS A 81 2.01 -10.39 5.49
C LYS A 81 3.16 -10.75 6.44
N MET A 82 3.54 -9.79 7.28
CA MET A 82 4.64 -9.93 8.23
C MET A 82 4.13 -10.48 9.56
N GLU A 83 5.00 -11.21 10.26
CA GLU A 83 4.82 -11.45 11.69
C GLU A 83 5.22 -10.19 12.47
N THR A 84 4.37 -9.77 13.41
CA THR A 84 4.55 -8.53 14.15
C THR A 84 4.38 -8.76 15.66
N ALA A 85 5.04 -7.92 16.45
CA ALA A 85 4.86 -7.85 17.90
C ALA A 85 4.44 -6.42 18.29
N GLY A 86 3.33 -6.28 19.01
CA GLY A 86 2.82 -4.99 19.47
C GLY A 86 3.30 -4.66 20.89
N GLU A 87 3.71 -3.42 21.11
CA GLU A 87 4.08 -2.87 22.41
C GLU A 87 3.33 -1.55 22.68
N PHE A 88 2.84 -1.37 23.91
CA PHE A 88 2.28 -0.10 24.35
C PHE A 88 3.39 0.76 24.93
N VAL A 89 3.57 1.96 24.39
CA VAL A 89 4.56 2.94 24.84
C VAL A 89 3.85 4.18 25.41
N LEU A 90 4.61 5.07 26.05
CA LEU A 90 4.05 6.23 26.76
C LEU A 90 3.19 7.13 25.86
N ASP A 91 3.57 7.28 24.60
CA ASP A 91 2.95 8.19 23.63
C ASP A 91 2.15 7.48 22.53
N GLY A 92 1.94 6.17 22.63
CA GLY A 92 1.23 5.41 21.59
C GLY A 92 1.48 3.92 21.61
N THR A 93 1.54 3.33 20.42
CA THR A 93 1.85 1.91 20.24
C THR A 93 2.97 1.75 19.24
N GLU A 94 3.80 0.74 19.44
CA GLU A 94 4.84 0.32 18.53
C GLU A 94 4.53 -1.07 17.99
N THR A 95 4.68 -1.25 16.69
CA THR A 95 4.51 -2.54 16.00
C THR A 95 5.85 -2.94 15.41
N HIS A 96 6.50 -3.90 16.06
CA HIS A 96 7.84 -4.37 15.70
C HIS A 96 7.78 -5.53 14.72
N PHE A 97 8.71 -5.53 13.77
CA PHE A 97 8.91 -6.61 12.79
C PHE A 97 10.34 -6.53 12.24
N THR A 98 10.74 -7.52 11.45
CA THR A 98 12.05 -7.56 10.81
C THR A 98 11.91 -7.63 9.30
N VAL A 99 12.78 -6.93 8.57
CA VAL A 99 12.90 -7.03 7.12
C VAL A 99 14.35 -7.33 6.79
N ALA A 100 14.61 -8.51 6.21
CA ALA A 100 15.95 -9.08 6.14
C ALA A 100 16.60 -9.10 7.55
N ASP A 101 17.73 -8.42 7.72
CA ASP A 101 18.45 -8.34 9.01
C ASP A 101 18.24 -7.00 9.73
N HIS A 102 17.28 -6.18 9.28
CA HIS A 102 17.00 -4.86 9.83
C HIS A 102 15.85 -4.89 10.83
N SER A 103 16.00 -4.14 11.92
CA SER A 103 14.94 -3.97 12.91
C SER A 103 14.01 -2.85 12.45
N CYS A 104 12.72 -3.15 12.35
CA CYS A 104 11.69 -2.22 11.93
C CYS A 104 10.64 -2.04 13.03
N CYS A 105 10.15 -0.81 13.16
CA CYS A 105 9.03 -0.48 14.02
C CYS A 105 8.11 0.49 13.29
N ILE A 106 6.81 0.24 13.34
CA ILE A 106 5.82 1.26 13.02
C ILE A 106 5.29 1.83 14.34
N LYS A 107 5.56 3.10 14.57
CA LYS A 107 5.08 3.83 15.73
C LYS A 107 3.78 4.56 15.38
N ALA A 108 2.75 4.35 16.18
CA ALA A 108 1.45 4.97 16.04
C ALA A 108 1.22 5.94 17.21
N VAL A 109 1.15 7.24 16.92
CA VAL A 109 0.96 8.30 17.91
C VAL A 109 -0.33 9.06 17.62
N SER A 110 -1.10 9.35 18.67
CA SER A 110 -2.27 10.23 18.54
C SER A 110 -1.80 11.64 18.20
N SER A 111 -2.30 12.22 17.10
CA SER A 111 -1.97 13.61 16.72
C SER A 111 -2.50 14.65 17.71
N GLY A 112 -3.33 14.26 18.69
CA GLY A 112 -4.03 15.16 19.61
C GLY A 112 -5.09 16.05 18.95
N LYS A 113 -5.17 16.06 17.61
CA LYS A 113 -6.13 16.81 16.81
C LYS A 113 -7.17 15.87 16.24
N ARG A 114 -8.44 16.17 16.53
CA ARG A 114 -9.59 15.35 16.10
C ARG A 114 -9.67 15.09 14.58
N LYS A 115 -9.08 15.96 13.75
CA LYS A 115 -9.08 15.83 12.28
C LYS A 115 -7.90 15.05 11.69
N GLU A 116 -6.75 15.03 12.37
CA GLU A 116 -5.52 14.40 11.85
C GLU A 116 -5.41 12.92 12.28
N GLY A 117 -6.10 12.53 13.35
CA GLY A 117 -6.23 11.13 13.74
C GLY A 117 -4.93 10.55 14.31
N ILE A 118 -4.64 9.29 13.99
CA ILE A 118 -3.41 8.59 14.38
C ILE A 118 -2.37 8.76 13.28
N ILE A 119 -1.16 9.17 13.66
CA ILE A 119 -0.02 9.30 12.76
C ILE A 119 0.83 8.03 12.90
N HIS A 120 1.10 7.38 11.78
CA HIS A 120 1.98 6.22 11.70
C HIS A 120 3.32 6.62 11.11
N THR A 121 4.40 6.26 11.80
CA THR A 121 5.78 6.54 11.37
C THR A 121 6.54 5.23 11.30
N LEU A 122 7.12 4.92 10.15
CA LEU A 122 8.02 3.78 10.01
C LEU A 122 9.43 4.20 10.44
N ILE A 123 10.03 3.38 11.29
CA ILE A 123 11.40 3.52 11.78
C ILE A 123 12.15 2.23 11.41
N VAL A 124 13.31 2.37 10.77
CA VAL A 124 14.22 1.27 10.43
C VAL A 124 15.61 1.60 10.95
N ASP A 125 16.18 0.73 11.77
CA ASP A 125 17.47 0.94 12.45
C ASP A 125 17.60 2.35 13.07
N ASN A 126 16.58 2.75 13.83
CA ASN A 126 16.47 4.07 14.47
C ASN A 126 16.42 5.27 13.50
N ARG A 127 16.07 5.06 12.24
CA ARG A 127 15.86 6.12 11.26
C ARG A 127 14.42 6.14 10.77
N GLU A 128 13.80 7.31 10.83
CA GLU A 128 12.47 7.51 10.28
C GLU A 128 12.50 7.43 8.74
N ILE A 129 11.52 6.72 8.19
CA ILE A 129 11.34 6.56 6.75
C ILE A 129 10.13 7.42 6.34
N PRO A 130 10.29 8.34 5.37
CA PRO A 130 9.18 9.15 4.90
C PRO A 130 8.13 8.29 4.20
N GLU A 131 6.86 8.61 4.42
CA GLU A 131 5.76 7.97 3.70
C GLU A 131 5.87 8.26 2.20
N ALA A 132 5.60 7.25 1.38
CA ALA A 132 5.58 7.37 -0.07
C ALA A 132 4.35 8.18 -0.52
N VAL A 133 4.57 9.11 -1.45
CA VAL A 133 3.48 9.79 -2.17
C VAL A 133 3.17 8.95 -3.40
N GLU A 134 2.02 8.28 -3.42
CA GLU A 134 1.51 7.55 -4.60
C GLU A 134 0.55 8.40 -5.44
#